data_AF-A0A7Z8QBC0-F1
#
_entry.id   AF-A0A7Z8QBC0-F1
#
_cell.length_a   1.000
_cell.length_b   1.000
_cell.length_c   1.000
_cell.angle_alpha   90.00
_cell.angle_beta   90.00
_cell.angle_gamma   90.00
#
_symmetry.space_group_name_H-M   'P 1'
#
loop_
_entity.id
_entity.type
_entity.pdbx_description
1 polymer ?
#
loop_
_entity_poly.entity_id
_entity_poly.type
_entity_poly.pdbx_seq_one_letter_code
_entity_poly.pdbx_strand_id
1 'polypeptide(L)'
;MAELGSITLKVVTGKAEVTLWNEYVDRHHYLSYKHPIGAALKYFIMSDHPQPQVLGCLLFSASVWHLADRDQWIEWDKKDRE
;
A
#
# COMPACT_ATOMS: atom_id res chain seq x y z
N MET A 1 -19.26 11.79 15.17
CA MET A 1 -18.28 11.01 14.37
C MET A 1 -18.68 9.55 14.48
N ALA A 2 -18.65 8.79 13.39
CA ALA A 2 -18.99 7.37 13.43
C ALA A 2 -17.85 6.57 14.08
N GLU A 3 -18.19 5.61 14.93
CA GLU A 3 -17.24 4.74 15.61
C GLU A 3 -16.77 3.61 14.67
N LEU A 4 -15.45 3.41 14.59
CA LEU A 4 -14.81 2.47 13.66
C LEU A 4 -14.59 1.06 14.24
N GLY A 5 -14.81 0.86 15.54
CA GLY A 5 -14.53 -0.43 16.17
C GLY A 5 -13.05 -0.85 16.06
N SER A 6 -12.80 -2.14 15.96
CA SER A 6 -11.46 -2.71 15.82
C SER A 6 -10.93 -2.57 14.39
N ILE A 7 -9.68 -2.12 14.27
CA ILE A 7 -9.01 -2.00 12.97
C ILE A 7 -8.03 -3.16 12.79
N THR A 8 -8.18 -3.88 11.68
CA THR A 8 -7.32 -5.03 11.35
C THR A 8 -6.79 -4.94 9.93
N LEU A 9 -5.71 -5.68 9.64
CA LEU A 9 -5.14 -5.80 8.29
C LEU A 9 -5.46 -7.18 7.74
N LYS A 10 -6.14 -7.21 6.59
CA LYS A 10 -6.39 -8.45 5.85
C LYS A 10 -5.43 -8.55 4.67
N VAL A 11 -4.59 -9.59 4.66
CA VAL A 11 -3.72 -9.90 3.50
C VAL A 11 -4.58 -10.18 2.29
N VAL A 12 -4.26 -9.56 1.16
CA VAL A 12 -4.91 -9.77 -0.14
C VAL A 12 -4.23 -10.94 -0.85
N THR A 13 -4.96 -12.02 -1.10
CA THR A 13 -4.39 -13.23 -1.73
C THR A 13 -5.19 -13.70 -2.94
N GLY A 14 -6.51 -13.54 -2.93
CA GLY A 14 -7.39 -14.01 -4.00
C GLY A 14 -7.35 -13.10 -5.24
N LYS A 15 -7.52 -13.68 -6.43
CA LYS A 15 -7.54 -12.91 -7.70
C LYS A 15 -8.59 -11.78 -7.69
N ALA A 16 -9.80 -12.07 -7.21
CA ALA A 16 -10.86 -11.08 -7.11
C ALA A 16 -10.51 -9.95 -6.12
N GLU A 17 -9.88 -10.30 -5.00
CA GLU A 17 -9.43 -9.32 -4.00
C GLU A 17 -8.31 -8.44 -4.56
N VAL A 18 -7.36 -9.02 -5.32
CA VAL A 18 -6.30 -8.26 -6.00
C VAL A 18 -6.89 -7.28 -7.01
N THR A 19 -7.88 -7.72 -7.80
CA THR A 19 -8.57 -6.83 -8.74
C THR A 19 -9.24 -5.67 -8.03
N LEU A 20 -10.00 -5.95 -6.96
CA LEU A 20 -10.68 -4.92 -6.17
C LEU A 20 -9.69 -3.96 -5.50
N TRP A 21 -8.60 -4.49 -4.95
CA TRP A 21 -7.56 -3.69 -4.32
C TRP A 21 -6.92 -2.73 -5.33
N ASN A 22 -6.61 -3.23 -6.54
CA ASN A 22 -6.04 -2.39 -7.59
C ASN A 22 -7.04 -1.29 -8.01
N GLU A 23 -8.33 -1.62 -8.16
CA GLU A 23 -9.39 -0.65 -8.49
C GLU A 23 -9.52 0.45 -7.43
N TYR A 24 -9.47 0.10 -6.14
CA TYR A 24 -9.53 1.08 -5.06
C TYR A 24 -8.32 2.01 -5.06
N VAL A 25 -7.11 1.49 -5.25
CA VAL A 25 -5.91 2.32 -5.38
C VAL A 25 -5.99 3.20 -6.63
N ASP A 26 -6.46 2.66 -7.75
CA ASP A 26 -6.58 3.39 -9.00
C ASP A 26 -7.50 4.61 -8.91
N ARG A 27 -8.64 4.45 -8.22
CA ARG A 27 -9.64 5.50 -8.04
C ARG A 27 -9.29 6.52 -6.97
N HIS A 28 -8.66 6.09 -5.87
CA HIS A 28 -8.52 6.93 -4.67
C HIS A 28 -7.10 7.44 -4.43
N HIS A 29 -6.07 6.79 -4.98
CA HIS A 29 -4.70 7.26 -4.85
C HIS A 29 -4.40 8.31 -5.94
N TYR A 30 -3.77 9.42 -5.56
CA TYR A 30 -3.48 10.54 -6.48
C TYR A 30 -2.55 10.17 -7.66
N LEU A 31 -1.80 9.07 -7.56
CA LEU A 31 -0.97 8.52 -8.64
C LEU A 31 -1.63 7.39 -9.43
N SER A 32 -2.88 7.04 -9.11
CA SER A 32 -3.56 5.85 -9.60
C SER A 32 -2.78 4.56 -9.33
N TYR A 33 -3.27 3.42 -9.82
CA TYR A 33 -2.59 2.15 -9.58
C TYR A 33 -1.43 1.98 -10.56
N LYS A 34 -0.25 1.71 -10.01
CA LYS A 34 0.94 1.27 -10.75
C LYS A 34 1.41 -0.05 -10.17
N HIS A 35 1.86 -0.95 -11.04
CA HIS A 35 2.40 -2.23 -10.60
C HIS A 35 3.63 -2.00 -9.71
N PRO A 36 3.66 -2.54 -8.48
CA PRO A 36 4.80 -2.36 -7.58
C PRO A 36 6.04 -3.07 -8.14
N ILE A 37 7.21 -2.52 -7.84
CA ILE A 37 8.49 -3.12 -8.25
C ILE A 37 8.91 -4.17 -7.22
N GLY A 38 9.27 -5.37 -7.69
CA GLY A 38 9.74 -6.46 -6.84
C GLY A 38 8.63 -7.16 -6.06
N ALA A 39 9.00 -7.85 -4.98
CA ALA A 39 8.04 -8.51 -4.11
C ALA A 39 7.16 -7.47 -3.40
N ALA A 40 5.85 -7.71 -3.37
CA ALA A 40 4.89 -6.81 -2.73
C ALA A 40 3.80 -7.56 -1.95
N LEU A 41 3.43 -7.00 -0.81
CA LEU A 41 2.31 -7.43 0.02
C LEU A 41 1.23 -6.35 -0.01
N LYS A 42 0.00 -6.78 -0.28
CA LYS A 42 -1.19 -5.92 -0.33
C LYS A 42 -2.10 -6.27 0.82
N TYR A 43 -2.66 -5.25 1.47
CA TYR A 43 -3.62 -5.40 2.55
C TYR A 43 -4.84 -4.51 2.32
N PHE A 44 -5.99 -5.00 2.76
CA PHE A 44 -7.12 -4.14 3.10
C PHE A 44 -7.03 -3.75 4.58
N ILE A 45 -7.27 -2.47 4.86
CA ILE A 45 -7.53 -1.98 6.21
C ILE A 45 -9.01 -2.22 6.47
N MET A 46 -9.34 -3.04 7.47
CA MET A 46 -10.69 -3.46 7.78
C MET A 46 -11.16 -2.84 9.09
N SER A 47 -12.42 -2.44 9.15
CA SER A 47 -13.15 -2.15 10.39
C SER A 47 -14.27 -3.17 10.56
N ASP A 48 -14.55 -3.55 11.81
CA ASP A 48 -15.63 -4.49 12.16
C ASP A 48 -16.96 -3.81 12.51
N HIS A 49 -16.99 -2.49 12.69
CA HIS A 49 -18.15 -1.75 13.14
C HIS A 49 -18.66 -0.73 12.10
N PRO A 50 -19.99 -0.59 11.90
CA PRO A 50 -21.06 -1.44 12.43
C PRO A 50 -21.12 -2.84 11.78
N GLN A 51 -20.40 -3.01 10.67
CA GLN A 51 -20.25 -4.27 9.95
C GLN A 51 -18.87 -4.30 9.27
N PRO A 52 -18.36 -5.48 8.90
CA PRO A 52 -17.07 -5.59 8.21
C PRO A 52 -17.02 -4.72 6.96
N GLN A 53 -16.10 -3.76 6.94
CA GLN A 53 -15.93 -2.83 5.83
C GLN A 53 -14.46 -2.55 5.55
N VAL A 54 -14.15 -2.32 4.26
CA VAL A 54 -12.83 -1.87 3.82
C VAL A 54 -12.76 -0.36 4.06
N LEU A 55 -11.80 0.07 4.88
CA LEU A 55 -11.50 1.48 5.12
C LEU A 55 -10.42 2.01 4.18
N GLY A 56 -9.58 1.14 3.64
CA GLY A 56 -8.49 1.55 2.77
C GLY A 56 -7.57 0.42 2.35
N CYS A 57 -6.49 0.81 1.68
CA CYS A 57 -5.49 -0.08 1.10
C CYS A 57 -4.11 0.26 1.67
N LEU A 58 -3.31 -0.77 1.93
CA LEU A 58 -1.91 -0.64 2.33
C LEU A 58 -1.06 -1.54 1.42
N LEU A 59 0.09 -1.04 0.98
CA LEU A 59 1.06 -1.79 0.19
C LEU A 59 2.44 -1.68 0.83
N PHE A 60 3.09 -2.83 0.99
CA PHE A 60 4.52 -2.91 1.28
C PHE A 60 5.21 -3.55 0.09
N SER A 61 6.28 -2.93 -0.41
CA SER A 61 7.13 -3.50 -1.46
C SER A 61 8.56 -3.67 -0.97
N ALA A 62 9.33 -4.48 -1.70
CA ALA A 62 10.77 -4.56 -1.54
C ALA A 62 11.42 -3.16 -1.59
N SER A 63 12.52 -2.99 -0.87
CA SER A 63 13.34 -1.79 -0.96
C SER A 63 13.90 -1.65 -2.37
N VAL A 64 13.81 -0.44 -2.91
CA VAL A 64 14.46 -0.08 -4.16
C VAL A 64 15.89 0.39 -3.88
N TRP A 65 16.83 -0.07 -4.71
CA TRP A 65 18.25 0.28 -4.58
C TRP A 65 18.50 1.76 -4.90
N HIS A 66 17.78 2.28 -5.88
CA HIS A 66 17.83 3.68 -6.29
C HIS A 66 16.49 4.36 -5.99
N LEU A 67 16.50 5.31 -5.06
CA LEU A 67 15.33 6.09 -4.67
C LEU A 67 15.75 7.55 -4.48
N ALA A 68 15.41 8.40 -5.45
CA ALA A 68 15.85 9.80 -5.46
C ALA A 68 15.44 10.56 -4.18
N ASP A 69 14.22 10.34 -3.70
CA ASP A 69 13.72 11.00 -2.48
C ASP A 69 14.53 10.61 -1.24
N ARG A 70 14.91 9.32 -1.12
CA ARG A 70 15.83 8.86 -0.07
C ARG A 70 17.17 9.57 -0.22
N ASP A 71 17.76 9.47 -1.41
CA ASP A 71 19.09 9.99 -1.69
C ASP A 71 19.18 11.48 -1.37
N GLN A 72 18.14 12.26 -1.71
CA GLN A 72 18.04 13.68 -1.36
C GLN A 72 17.88 13.91 0.14
N TRP A 73 17.09 13.09 0.84
CA TRP A 73 16.81 13.28 2.26
C TRP A 73 18.00 12.96 3.17
N ILE A 74 18.79 11.94 2.84
CA ILE A 74 19.97 11.52 3.62
C ILE A 74 21.29 11.96 2.99
N GLU A 75 21.24 12.78 1.94
CA GLU A 75 22.39 13.31 1.20
C GLU A 75 23.32 12.22 0.65
N TRP A 76 22.76 11.07 0.26
CA TRP A 76 23.52 10.01 -0.39
C TRP A 76 23.89 10.38 -1.82
N ASP A 77 25.17 10.19 -2.14
CA ASP A 77 25.64 10.29 -3.51
C ASP A 77 25.56 8.94 -4.25
N LYS A 78 26.11 8.88 -5.46
CA LYS A 78 26.10 7.64 -6.25
C LYS A 78 26.88 6.51 -5.59
N LYS A 79 27.95 6.81 -4.84
CA LYS A 79 28.79 5.82 -4.17
C LYS A 79 28.13 5.24 -2.92
N ASP A 80 27.30 6.03 -2.23
CA ASP A 80 26.62 5.57 -1.01
C ASP A 80 25.53 4.51 -1.28
N ARG A 81 25.07 4.40 -2.54
CA ARG A 81 24.00 3.49 -2.98
C ARG A 81 24.45 2.36 -3.91
N GLU A 82 25.76 2.24 -4.16
CA GLU A 82 26.41 1.19 -4.98
C GLU A 82 27.10 0.15 -4.08
#